data_AF-A0A954FMU0-F1
#
_entry.id   AF-A0A954FMU0-F1
#
_cell.length_a   1.000
_cell.length_b   1.000
_cell.length_c   1.000
_cell.angle_alpha   90.00
_cell.angle_beta   90.00
_cell.angle_gamma   90.00
#
_symmetry.space_group_name_H-M   'P 1'
#
loop_
_entity.id
_entity.type
_entity.pdbx_description
1 polymer ?
#
loop_
_entity_poly.entity_id
_entity_poly.type
_entity_poly.pdbx_seq_one_letter_code
_entity_poly.pdbx_strand_id
1 'polypeptide(L)'
;GDCSMAARLHDGDLFSVQFYLPYYSMRNFFSPQVHHIETLFRTGKSPLPIERTLLTTGMTAAAIDSLFQNQKRLETPQLAAVHYQPTSESTFRRT
;
A
#
# COMPACT_ATOMS: atom_id res chain seq x y z
N GLY A 1 -1.51 -3.50 17.69
CA GLY A 1 -1.78 -2.99 19.04
C GLY A 1 -3.21 -2.54 19.07
N ASP A 2 -3.84 -2.55 20.24
CA ASP A 2 -5.16 -1.98 20.39
C ASP A 2 -5.07 -0.48 20.10
N CYS A 3 -6.11 0.08 19.48
CA CYS A 3 -6.13 1.48 19.10
C CYS A 3 -6.94 2.26 20.12
N SER A 4 -6.41 3.37 20.61
CA SER A 4 -7.16 4.28 21.49
C SER A 4 -7.55 5.52 20.70
N MET A 5 -8.75 6.03 20.96
CA MET A 5 -9.18 7.35 20.47
C MET A 5 -9.62 8.17 21.68
N ALA A 6 -9.14 9.41 21.73
CA ALA A 6 -9.68 10.44 22.61
C ALA A 6 -10.09 11.65 21.77
N ALA A 7 -11.23 12.24 22.10
CA ALA A 7 -11.72 13.45 21.45
C ALA A 7 -12.46 14.35 22.45
N ARG A 8 -12.50 15.64 22.12
CA ARG A 8 -13.37 16.61 22.79
C ARG A 8 -14.66 16.74 21.98
N LEU A 9 -15.79 16.55 22.64
CA LEU A 9 -17.12 16.71 22.06
C LEU A 9 -17.49 18.20 21.97
N HIS A 10 -18.49 18.52 21.16
CA HIS A 10 -18.88 19.90 20.88
C HIS A 10 -19.39 20.67 22.11
N ASP A 11 -19.97 19.96 23.08
CA ASP A 11 -20.38 20.48 24.39
C ASP A 11 -19.21 20.68 25.37
N GLY A 12 -17.99 20.30 24.98
CA GLY A 12 -16.77 20.44 25.76
C GLY A 12 -16.35 19.17 26.51
N ASP A 13 -17.20 18.14 26.52
CA ASP A 13 -16.95 16.88 27.23
C ASP A 13 -15.80 16.08 26.60
N LEU A 14 -15.13 15.29 27.43
CA LEU A 14 -14.04 14.41 27.00
C LEU A 14 -14.59 13.00 26.77
N PHE A 15 -14.39 12.48 25.56
CA PHE A 15 -14.68 11.10 25.21
C PHE A 15 -13.39 10.33 24.98
N SER A 16 -13.26 9.15 25.60
CA SER A 16 -12.12 8.26 25.43
C SER A 16 -12.60 6.82 25.29
N VAL A 17 -12.07 6.11 24.29
CA VAL A 17 -12.42 4.72 24.02
C VAL A 17 -11.20 3.92 23.61
N GLN A 18 -11.14 2.66 24.05
CA GLN A 18 -10.18 1.66 23.61
C GLN A 18 -10.84 0.68 22.64
N PHE A 19 -10.32 0.58 21.42
CA PHE A 19 -10.69 -0.45 20.46
C PHE A 19 -9.83 -1.68 20.70
N TYR A 20 -10.43 -2.74 21.26
CA TYR A 20 -9.80 -4.04 21.39
C TYR A 20 -9.80 -4.76 20.04
N LEU A 21 -8.61 -4.99 19.48
CA LEU A 21 -8.47 -5.70 18.22
C LEU A 21 -8.23 -7.19 18.50
N PRO A 22 -8.99 -8.12 17.89
CA PRO A 22 -8.76 -9.53 18.11
C PRO A 22 -7.50 -10.00 17.40
N TYR A 23 -6.45 -10.21 18.19
CA TYR A 23 -5.10 -10.57 17.73
C TYR A 23 -5.03 -11.92 17.02
N TYR A 24 -5.95 -12.84 17.30
CA TYR A 24 -5.89 -14.23 16.82
C TYR A 24 -6.93 -14.59 15.76
N SER A 25 -8.07 -13.88 15.69
CA SER A 25 -9.13 -14.22 14.71
C SER A 25 -9.19 -13.30 13.50
N MET A 26 -8.63 -12.08 13.55
CA MET A 26 -8.75 -11.10 12.45
C MET A 26 -7.46 -10.77 11.71
N ARG A 27 -6.31 -11.36 12.06
CA ARG A 27 -5.05 -11.10 11.33
C ARG A 27 -4.94 -11.92 10.06
N ASN A 28 -5.86 -11.65 9.14
CA ASN A 28 -5.81 -12.18 7.80
C ASN A 28 -5.47 -11.04 6.81
N PHE A 29 -4.24 -10.53 6.96
CA PHE A 29 -3.68 -9.53 6.05
C PHE A 29 -3.17 -10.17 4.75
N PHE A 30 -2.70 -11.42 4.84
CA PHE A 30 -2.01 -12.08 3.74
C PHE A 30 -2.89 -13.00 2.90
N SER A 31 -4.05 -13.50 3.37
CA SER A 31 -4.87 -14.34 2.48
C SER A 31 -5.35 -13.61 1.22
N PRO A 32 -5.70 -12.31 1.23
CA PRO A 32 -5.97 -11.58 -0.02
C PRO A 32 -4.77 -11.60 -0.98
N GLN A 33 -3.55 -11.43 -0.45
CA GLN A 33 -2.34 -11.51 -1.26
C GLN A 33 -2.13 -12.92 -1.82
N VAL A 34 -2.27 -13.96 -0.99
CA VAL A 34 -2.13 -15.36 -1.41
C VAL A 34 -3.18 -15.72 -2.47
N HIS A 35 -4.43 -15.30 -2.29
CA HIS A 35 -5.50 -15.49 -3.26
C HIS A 35 -5.17 -14.88 -4.64
N HIS A 36 -4.58 -13.70 -4.66
CA HIS A 36 -4.14 -13.05 -5.90
C HIS A 36 -2.93 -13.75 -6.53
N ILE A 37 -2.00 -14.27 -5.72
CA ILE A 37 -0.89 -15.12 -6.18
C ILE A 37 -1.42 -16.42 -6.82
N GLU A 38 -2.38 -17.10 -6.16
CA GLU A 38 -3.03 -18.29 -6.70
C GLU A 38 -3.75 -18.01 -8.02
N THR A 39 -4.44 -16.86 -8.12
CA THR A 39 -5.09 -16.43 -9.36
C THR A 39 -4.08 -16.25 -10.50
N LEU A 40 -2.92 -15.64 -10.21
CA LEU A 40 -1.84 -15.52 -11.18
C LEU A 40 -1.37 -16.91 -11.65
N PHE A 41 -1.08 -17.84 -10.74
CA PHE A 41 -0.63 -19.18 -11.13
C PHE A 41 -1.68 -19.95 -11.93
N ARG A 42 -2.96 -19.83 -11.58
CA ARG A 42 -4.05 -20.53 -12.26
C ARG A 42 -4.37 -19.98 -13.65
N THR A 43 -4.24 -18.66 -13.83
CA THR A 43 -4.70 -17.99 -15.07
C THR A 43 -3.57 -17.50 -15.96
N GLY A 44 -2.34 -17.45 -15.44
CA GLY A 44 -1.20 -16.80 -16.10
C GLY A 44 -1.32 -15.28 -16.22
N LYS A 45 -2.34 -14.66 -15.61
CA LYS A 45 -2.60 -13.21 -15.71
C LYS A 45 -2.28 -12.52 -14.38
N SER A 46 -1.46 -11.48 -14.43
CA SER A 46 -1.16 -10.68 -13.24
C SER A 46 -2.40 -9.95 -12.73
N PRO A 47 -2.71 -10.02 -11.42
CA PRO A 47 -3.84 -9.29 -10.83
C PRO A 47 -3.58 -7.78 -10.70
N LEU A 48 -2.34 -7.34 -10.95
CA LEU A 48 -1.96 -5.93 -10.96
C LEU A 48 -1.00 -5.60 -12.12
N PRO A 49 -1.05 -4.37 -12.68
CA PRO A 49 -0.09 -3.91 -13.67
C PRO A 49 1.31 -3.75 -13.04
N ILE A 50 2.33 -4.38 -13.63
CA ILE A 50 3.69 -4.40 -13.07
C ILE A 50 4.36 -3.03 -13.12
N GLU A 51 3.89 -2.16 -14.01
CA GLU A 51 4.33 -0.79 -14.22
C GLU A 51 4.24 0.03 -12.93
N ARG A 52 3.23 -0.24 -12.08
CA ARG A 52 3.15 0.40 -10.75
C ARG A 52 4.38 0.09 -9.91
N THR A 53 4.72 -1.20 -9.82
CA THR A 53 5.87 -1.66 -9.04
C THR A 53 7.17 -1.08 -9.60
N LEU A 54 7.32 -1.12 -10.93
CA LEU A 54 8.48 -0.53 -11.60
C LEU A 54 8.63 0.97 -11.29
N LEU A 55 7.52 1.71 -11.38
CA LEU A 55 7.51 3.15 -11.11
C LEU A 55 7.86 3.44 -9.64
N THR A 56 7.17 2.80 -8.69
CA THR A 56 7.39 3.08 -7.25
C THR A 56 8.77 2.65 -6.77
N THR A 57 9.24 1.48 -7.20
CA THR A 57 10.57 0.98 -6.82
C THR A 57 11.66 1.81 -7.50
N GLY A 58 11.49 2.14 -8.78
CA GLY A 58 12.43 2.99 -9.51
C GLY A 58 12.56 4.39 -8.92
N MET A 59 11.43 5.04 -8.56
CA MET A 59 11.45 6.34 -7.88
C MET A 59 12.18 6.26 -6.53
N THR A 60 11.91 5.20 -5.76
CA THR A 60 12.54 5.00 -4.44
C THR A 60 14.05 4.79 -4.58
N ALA A 61 14.48 3.96 -5.55
CA ALA A 61 15.89 3.74 -5.84
C ALA A 61 16.59 5.04 -6.27
N ALA A 62 15.99 5.81 -7.20
CA ALA A 62 16.54 7.09 -7.63
C ALA A 62 16.62 8.12 -6.48
N ALA A 63 15.67 8.11 -5.55
CA ALA A 63 15.72 8.97 -4.37
C ALA A 63 16.87 8.60 -3.43
N ILE A 64 17.14 7.31 -3.24
CA ILE A 64 18.28 6.83 -2.44
C ILE A 64 19.60 7.26 -3.11
N ASP A 65 19.72 7.09 -4.43
CA ASP A 65 20.90 7.51 -5.20
C ASP A 65 21.10 9.03 -5.15
N SER A 66 20.01 9.80 -5.20
CA SER A 66 20.02 11.26 -5.05
C SER A 66 20.54 11.66 -3.68
N LEU A 67 20.03 11.03 -2.61
CA LEU A 67 20.45 11.31 -1.24
C LEU A 67 21.96 11.02 -1.05
N PHE A 68 22.45 9.90 -1.59
CA PHE A 68 23.86 9.56 -1.58
C PHE A 68 24.72 10.60 -2.33
N GLN A 69 24.19 11.20 -3.40
CA GLN A 69 24.84 12.25 -4.19
C GLN A 69 24.58 13.67 -3.64
N ASN A 70 24.45 13.84 -2.32
CA ASN A 70 24.16 15.12 -1.67
C ASN A 70 22.85 15.77 -2.15
N GLN A 71 21.79 14.96 -2.26
CA GLN A 71 20.45 15.41 -2.69
C GLN A 71 20.43 16.01 -4.10
N LYS A 72 21.35 15.59 -4.97
CA LYS A 72 21.39 16.04 -6.35
C LYS A 72 20.13 15.60 -7.10
N ARG A 73 19.52 16.51 -7.86
CA ARG A 73 18.41 16.17 -8.75
C ARG A 73 18.88 15.18 -9.82
N LEU A 74 18.19 14.03 -9.92
CA LEU A 74 18.44 13.00 -10.93
C LEU A 74 17.29 12.99 -11.93
N GLU A 75 17.62 13.03 -13.21
CA GLU A 75 16.65 12.74 -14.27
C GLU A 75 16.42 11.23 -14.36
N THR A 76 15.17 10.83 -14.60
CA THR A 76 14.77 9.42 -14.69
C THR A 76 14.00 9.13 -15.99
N PRO A 77 14.62 9.32 -17.17
CA PRO A 77 13.95 9.13 -18.46
C PRO A 77 13.36 7.72 -18.63
N GLN A 78 14.01 6.71 -18.05
CA GLN A 78 13.52 5.33 -18.02
C GLN A 78 12.21 5.17 -17.23
N LEU A 79 11.95 6.02 -16.22
CA LEU A 79 10.70 6.03 -15.48
C LEU A 79 9.64 6.91 -16.16
N ALA A 80 10.06 7.99 -16.82
CA ALA A 80 9.16 8.85 -17.59
C ALA A 80 8.45 8.11 -18.74
N ALA A 81 9.09 7.06 -19.28
CA ALA A 81 8.50 6.18 -20.30
C ALA A 81 7.51 5.13 -19.74
N VAL A 82 7.39 4.98 -18.41
CA VAL A 82 6.51 4.00 -17.79
C VAL A 82 5.09 4.57 -17.68
N HIS A 83 4.16 4.01 -18.44
CA HIS A 83 2.75 4.35 -18.35
C HIS A 83 2.02 3.36 -17.42
N TYR A 84 1.46 3.87 -16.33
CA TYR A 84 0.65 3.07 -15.41
C TYR A 84 -0.82 3.41 -15.57
N GLN A 85 -1.64 2.38 -15.80
CA GLN A 85 -3.10 2.47 -15.73
C GLN A 85 -3.60 1.47 -14.69
N PRO A 86 -4.33 1.90 -13.65
CA PRO A 86 -4.92 0.98 -12.67
C PRO A 86 -5.97 0.06 -13.31
N THR A 87 -6.21 -1.10 -12.69
CA THR A 87 -7.34 -1.96 -13.04
C THR A 87 -8.66 -1.26 -12.73
N SER A 88 -9.69 -1.53 -13.54
CA SER A 88 -11.05 -1.02 -13.28
C SER A 88 -11.65 -1.59 -12.00
N GLU A 89 -11.36 -2.86 -11.72
CA GLU A 89 -11.80 -3.55 -10.51
C GLU A 89 -10.88 -3.24 -9.32
N SER A 90 -11.51 -3.04 -8.16
CA SER A 90 -10.82 -2.89 -6.89
C SER A 90 -10.35 -4.25 -6.36
N THR A 91 -9.08 -4.32 -5.96
CA THR A 91 -8.45 -5.48 -5.28
C THR A 91 -8.56 -5.41 -3.75
N PHE A 92 -9.39 -4.50 -3.22
CA PHE A 92 -9.68 -4.50 -1.79
C PHE A 92 -10.37 -5.78 -1.36
N ARG A 93 -10.04 -6.26 -0.17
CA ARG A 93 -10.67 -7.42 0.45
C ARG A 93 -12.18 -7.19 0.57
N ARG A 94 -12.97 -8.09 -0.04
CA ARG A 94 -14.44 -8.02 -0.03
C ARG A 94 -15.10 -8.88 1.05
N THR A 95 -14.35 -9.82 1.66
CA THR A 95 -14.78 -10.73 2.74
C THR A 95 -13.59 -11.18 3.58
#